data_AF-R5KLL7-F1
#
_entry.id   AF-R5KLL7-F1
#
_cell.length_a   1.000
_cell.length_b   1.000
_cell.length_c   1.000
_cell.angle_alpha   90.00
_cell.angle_beta   90.00
_cell.angle_gamma   90.00
#
_symmetry.space_group_name_H-M   'P 1'
#
loop_
_entity.id
_entity.type
_entity.pdbx_description
1 polymer ?
#
loop_
_entity_poly.entity_id
_entity_poly.type
_entity_poly.pdbx_seq_one_letter_code
_entity_poly.pdbx_strand_id
1 'polypeptide(L)'
;MKKNKNTDPMEKLSQFAFTMSVIGICTIGICPAFAAMGIAVPVVMKKKKVQISPQSQSRNKKALIGGVIALFLFVVDLVLVLLFKDKF
;
A
#
# COMPACT_ATOMS: atom_id res chain seq x y z
N MET A 1 -7.25 26.67 -22.10
CA MET A 1 -8.01 26.05 -20.98
C MET A 1 -7.09 25.83 -19.80
N LYS A 2 -7.25 26.61 -18.73
CA LYS A 2 -6.46 26.56 -17.50
C LYS A 2 -6.84 25.28 -16.74
N LYS A 3 -6.08 24.18 -16.91
CA LYS A 3 -6.33 22.91 -16.22
C LYS A 3 -6.24 23.16 -14.71
N ASN A 4 -7.38 23.04 -14.05
CA ASN A 4 -7.58 23.26 -12.62
C ASN A 4 -6.52 22.45 -11.85
N LYS A 5 -5.64 23.13 -11.12
CA LYS A 5 -4.62 22.55 -10.21
C LYS A 5 -5.30 22.01 -8.94
N ASN A 6 -6.44 21.34 -9.07
CA ASN A 6 -6.94 20.51 -8.00
C ASN A 6 -6.18 19.20 -8.12
N THR A 7 -5.00 19.12 -7.52
CA THR A 7 -4.42 17.82 -7.18
C THR A 7 -5.41 17.19 -6.22
N ASP A 8 -6.39 16.46 -6.75
CA ASP A 8 -7.48 15.90 -5.99
C ASP A 8 -6.88 15.17 -4.78
N PRO A 9 -7.41 15.34 -3.55
CA PRO A 9 -6.90 14.67 -2.37
C PRO A 9 -6.78 13.15 -2.56
N MET A 10 -7.58 12.59 -3.47
CA MET A 10 -7.51 11.20 -3.90
C MET A 10 -6.23 10.86 -4.67
N GLU A 11 -5.72 11.75 -5.50
CA GLU A 11 -4.47 11.53 -6.24
C GLU A 11 -3.26 11.54 -5.30
N LYS A 12 -3.26 12.43 -4.31
CA LYS A 12 -2.26 12.42 -3.23
C LYS A 12 -2.35 11.18 -2.35
N LEU A 13 -3.57 10.71 -2.04
CA LEU A 13 -3.78 9.46 -1.31
C LEU A 13 -3.26 8.24 -2.08
N SER A 14 -3.47 8.19 -3.41
CA SER A 14 -2.92 7.14 -4.27
C SER A 14 -1.39 7.12 -4.24
N GLN A 15 -0.78 8.31 -4.35
CA GLN A 15 0.67 8.45 -4.28
C GLN A 15 1.21 8.10 -2.89
N PHE A 16 0.51 8.48 -1.83
CA PHE A 16 0.84 8.14 -0.45
C PHE A 16 0.76 6.62 -0.21
N ALA A 17 -0.30 5.96 -0.64
CA ALA A 17 -0.47 4.51 -0.52
C ALA A 17 0.63 3.76 -1.29
N PHE A 18 1.00 4.25 -2.47
CA PHE A 18 2.12 3.69 -3.23
C PHE A 18 3.44 3.84 -2.49
N THR A 19 3.78 5.04 -2.00
CA THR A 19 5.01 5.27 -1.24
C THR A 19 5.05 4.43 0.04
N MET A 20 3.95 4.37 0.79
CA MET A 20 3.85 3.55 2.00
C MET A 20 4.01 2.06 1.70
N SER A 21 3.44 1.58 0.60
CA SER A 21 3.61 0.20 0.16
C SER A 21 5.08 -0.11 -0.17
N VAL A 22 5.77 0.78 -0.90
CA VAL A 22 7.20 0.62 -1.21
C VAL A 22 8.05 0.62 0.06
N ILE A 23 7.81 1.56 0.99
CA ILE A 23 8.50 1.60 2.28
C ILE A 23 8.25 0.31 3.06
N GLY A 24 7.01 -0.16 3.11
CA GLY A 24 6.64 -1.42 3.76
C GLY A 24 7.44 -2.61 3.26
N ILE A 25 7.58 -2.75 1.93
CA ILE A 25 8.41 -3.81 1.32
C ILE A 25 9.89 -3.63 1.69
N CYS A 26 10.43 -2.40 1.62
CA CYS A 26 11.82 -2.13 1.99
C CYS A 26 12.13 -2.44 3.46
N THR A 27 11.14 -2.31 4.35
CA THR A 27 11.25 -2.67 5.77
C THR A 27 10.95 -4.15 6.06
N ILE A 28 10.93 -5.01 5.04
CA ILE A 28 10.62 -6.46 5.16
C ILE A 28 9.24 -6.68 5.81
N GLY A 29 8.31 -5.76 5.60
CA GLY A 29 6.97 -5.87 6.18
C GLY A 29 6.90 -5.70 7.70
N ILE A 30 7.97 -5.28 8.42
CA ILE A 30 7.97 -5.07 9.89
C ILE A 30 6.73 -4.30 10.39
N CYS A 31 6.26 -3.33 9.59
CA CYS A 31 5.07 -2.55 9.91
C CYS A 31 3.84 -3.00 9.10
N PRO A 32 2.86 -3.69 9.72
CA PRO A 32 1.65 -4.13 9.02
C PRO A 32 0.74 -2.97 8.60
N ALA A 33 0.86 -1.80 9.25
CA ALA A 33 0.06 -0.62 8.91
C ALA A 33 0.38 -0.08 7.49
N PHE A 34 1.64 -0.21 7.04
CA PHE A 34 2.05 0.20 5.70
C PHE A 34 1.49 -0.72 4.61
N ALA A 35 1.44 -2.03 4.89
CA ALA A 35 0.78 -3.00 4.03
C ALA A 35 -0.74 -2.72 3.95
N ALA A 36 -1.39 -2.48 5.10
CA ALA A 36 -2.81 -2.18 5.17
C ALA A 36 -3.17 -0.92 4.37
N MET A 37 -2.38 0.16 4.48
CA MET A 37 -2.61 1.39 3.70
C MET A 37 -2.41 1.17 2.19
N GLY A 38 -1.39 0.40 1.80
CA GLY A 38 -1.14 0.04 0.40
C GLY A 38 -2.30 -0.73 -0.25
N ILE A 39 -3.08 -1.48 0.54
CA ILE A 39 -4.23 -2.27 0.08
C ILE A 39 -5.55 -1.50 0.21
N ALA A 40 -5.80 -0.90 1.38
CA ALA A 40 -7.09 -0.30 1.72
C ALA A 40 -7.42 0.90 0.82
N VAL A 41 -6.44 1.78 0.56
CA VAL A 41 -6.63 2.96 -0.28
C VAL A 41 -7.07 2.61 -1.71
N PRO A 42 -6.37 1.74 -2.46
CA PRO A 42 -6.83 1.35 -3.79
C PRO A 42 -8.14 0.58 -3.79
N VAL A 43 -8.45 -0.21 -2.75
CA VAL A 43 -9.73 -0.92 -2.61
C VAL A 43 -10.88 0.07 -2.40
N VAL A 44 -10.74 1.02 -1.47
CA VAL A 44 -11.77 2.04 -1.18
C VAL A 44 -11.99 2.95 -2.39
N MET A 45 -10.92 3.33 -3.10
CA MET A 45 -11.02 4.11 -4.33
C MET A 45 -11.78 3.37 -5.44
N LYS A 46 -11.55 2.06 -5.60
CA LYS A 46 -12.33 1.22 -6.52
C LYS A 46 -13.80 1.12 -6.09
N LYS A 47 -14.05 0.85 -4.80
CA LYS A 47 -15.42 0.71 -4.24
C LYS A 47 -16.25 1.98 -4.40
N LYS A 48 -15.65 3.15 -4.17
CA LYS A 48 -16.32 4.46 -4.32
C LYS A 48 -16.39 4.96 -5.78
N LYS A 49 -15.92 4.17 -6.77
CA LYS A 49 -15.86 4.56 -8.20
C LYS A 49 -15.25 5.95 -8.42
N VAL A 50 -14.21 6.27 -7.65
CA VAL A 50 -13.52 7.56 -7.76
C VAL A 50 -12.95 7.69 -9.17
N GLN A 51 -13.26 8.79 -9.86
CA GLN A 51 -12.62 9.10 -11.14
C GLN A 51 -11.18 9.55 -10.86
N ILE A 52 -10.24 8.63 -11.03
CA ILE A 52 -8.79 8.86 -10.87
C ILE A 52 -8.12 8.79 -12.24
N SER A 53 -7.07 9.57 -12.41
CA SER A 53 -6.25 9.59 -13.64
C SER A 53 -5.72 8.17 -13.96
N PRO A 54 -5.49 7.84 -15.25
CA PRO A 54 -4.91 6.55 -15.64
C PRO A 54 -3.55 6.29 -14.99
N GLN A 55 -2.77 7.35 -14.72
CA GLN A 55 -1.51 7.27 -14.00
C GLN A 55 -1.72 6.83 -12.54
N SER A 56 -2.70 7.38 -11.83
CA SER A 56 -3.03 7.00 -10.46
C SER A 56 -3.68 5.62 -10.36
N GLN A 57 -4.42 5.17 -11.38
CA GLN A 57 -4.86 3.76 -11.45
C GLN A 57 -3.69 2.78 -11.50
N SER A 58 -2.67 3.08 -12.31
CA SER A 58 -1.49 2.22 -12.42
C SER A 58 -0.72 2.16 -11.08
N ARG A 59 -0.59 3.30 -10.39
CA ARG A 59 0.01 3.39 -9.05
C ARG A 59 -0.80 2.61 -8.02
N ASN A 60 -2.12 2.72 -8.04
CA ASN A 60 -3.01 1.96 -7.16
C ASN A 60 -2.88 0.44 -7.34
N LYS A 61 -2.74 -0.04 -8.59
CA LYS A 61 -2.46 -1.47 -8.81
C LYS A 61 -1.13 -1.89 -8.21
N LYS A 62 -0.07 -1.10 -8.42
CA LYS A 62 1.26 -1.41 -7.87
C LYS A 62 1.28 -1.33 -6.34
N ALA A 63 0.60 -0.35 -5.74
CA ALA A 63 0.46 -0.20 -4.30
C ALA A 63 -0.28 -1.40 -3.67
N LEU A 64 -1.31 -1.90 -4.34
CA LEU A 64 -2.04 -3.08 -3.88
C LEU A 64 -1.15 -4.33 -3.91
N ILE A 65 -0.45 -4.56 -5.03
CA ILE A 65 0.48 -5.70 -5.16
C ILE A 65 1.58 -5.60 -4.10
N GLY A 66 2.21 -4.42 -3.98
CA GLY A 66 3.25 -4.20 -3.00
C GLY A 66 2.77 -4.34 -1.56
N GLY A 67 1.55 -3.89 -1.26
CA GLY A 67 0.93 -4.03 0.06
C GLY A 67 0.67 -5.49 0.41
N VAL A 68 0.24 -6.31 -0.55
CA VAL A 68 0.07 -7.76 -0.36
C VAL A 68 1.41 -8.45 -0.11
N ILE A 69 2.46 -8.09 -0.87
CA ILE A 69 3.81 -8.63 -0.67
C ILE A 69 4.35 -8.25 0.71
N ALA A 70 4.20 -6.99 1.12
CA ALA A 70 4.63 -6.53 2.44
C ALA A 70 3.88 -7.26 3.57
N LEU A 71 2.57 -7.51 3.40
CA LEU A 71 1.78 -8.29 4.37
C LEU A 71 2.28 -9.73 4.47
N PHE A 72 2.63 -10.35 3.34
CA PHE A 72 3.16 -11.71 3.32
C PHE A 72 4.52 -11.80 4.03
N LEU A 73 5.42 -10.85 3.77
CA LEU A 73 6.71 -10.77 4.45
C LEU A 73 6.55 -10.60 5.97
N PHE A 74 5.60 -9.75 6.42
CA PHE A 74 5.28 -9.61 7.84
C PHE A 74 4.84 -10.93 8.48
N VAL A 75 3.97 -11.68 7.81
CA VAL A 75 3.49 -12.98 8.32
C VAL A 75 4.64 -13.98 8.42
N VAL A 76 5.51 -14.03 7.42
CA VAL A 76 6.70 -14.90 7.45
C VAL A 76 7.62 -14.54 8.60
N ASP A 77 7.88 -13.25 8.81
CA ASP A 77 8.70 -12.75 9.91
C ASP A 77 8.10 -13.12 11.28
N LEU A 78 6.79 -12.94 11.45
CA LEU A 78 6.08 -13.29 12.68
C LEU A 78 6.11 -14.81 12.95
N VAL A 79 5.97 -15.64 11.91
CA VAL A 79 6.11 -17.10 12.03
C VAL A 79 7.54 -17.50 12.41
N LEU A 80 8.55 -16.88 11.81
CA LEU A 80 9.96 -17.07 12.19
C LEU A 80 10.19 -16.73 13.66
N VAL A 81 9.73 -15.56 14.10
CA VAL A 81 9.83 -15.14 15.51
C VAL A 81 9.16 -16.17 16.41
N LEU A 82 7.94 -16.63 16.10
CA LEU A 82 7.25 -17.63 16.91
C LEU A 82 7.99 -18.97 16.97
N LEU A 83 8.51 -19.47 15.83
CA LEU A 83 9.25 -20.73 15.78
C LEU A 83 10.59 -20.66 16.53
N PHE A 84 11.26 -19.51 16.51
CA PHE A 84 12.51 -19.30 17.23
C PHE A 84 12.31 -18.88 18.69
N LYS A 85 11.11 -18.42 19.08
CA LYS A 85 10.77 -18.06 20.48
C LYS A 85 10.83 -19.25 21.43
N ASP A 86 10.64 -20.47 20.94
CA ASP A 86 10.77 -21.70 21.75
C ASP A 86 12.21 -22.22 21.82
N LYS A 87 13.15 -21.64 21.05
CA LYS A 87 14.57 -22.00 21.05
C LYS A 87 15.46 -21.01 21.84
N PHE A 88 14.91 -19.89 22.31
CA PHE A 88 15.56 -18.90 23.16
C PHE A 88 14.86 -18.82 24.52
#